data_AF-A0A350IMU5-F1
#
_entry.id   AF-A0A350IMU5-F1
#
_cell.length_a   1.000
_cell.length_b   1.000
_cell.length_c   1.000
_cell.angle_alpha   90.00
_cell.angle_beta   90.00
_cell.angle_gamma   90.00
#
_symmetry.space_group_name_H-M   'P 1'
#
loop_
_entity.id
_entity.type
_entity.pdbx_description
1 polymer ?
#
loop_
_entity_poly.entity_id
_entity_poly.type
_entity_poly.pdbx_seq_one_letter_code
_entity_poly.pdbx_strand_id
1 'polypeptide(L)'
;MDPSETLEQPDYDNAYKSYNYDRGHQAPLANFKGTQYAYETNYLSNITPQKALLNRGLWKKLEDKERDLVIKYGTIYVMTGPLYEKYMPNLPKADESHKVPSGYWKIIAIPQKIGIEIFSFIFDQSTTSADILKNHLTSVSNIQKRSKLDFFWELNDSQEKKLEEKPNANYDLFFGN
;
A
#
# COMPACT_ATOMS: atom_id res chain seq x y z
N MET A 1 -0.98 22.00 7.58
CA MET A 1 -1.70 22.03 6.30
C MET A 1 -2.96 22.87 6.52
N ASP A 2 -3.50 23.47 5.47
CA ASP A 2 -4.76 24.19 5.56
C ASP A 2 -5.88 23.19 5.93
N PRO A 3 -6.71 23.46 6.96
CA PRO A 3 -7.82 22.57 7.32
C PRO A 3 -8.77 22.27 6.15
N SER A 4 -8.91 23.20 5.21
CA SER A 4 -9.75 23.02 4.01
C SER A 4 -9.17 22.04 2.98
N GLU A 5 -7.93 21.59 3.18
CA GLU A 5 -7.22 20.66 2.29
C GLU A 5 -6.92 19.32 2.96
N THR A 6 -7.38 19.10 4.20
CA THR A 6 -7.09 17.88 4.96
C THR A 6 -8.33 17.29 5.61
N LEU A 7 -8.47 15.97 5.51
CA LEU A 7 -9.46 15.23 6.29
C LEU A 7 -9.15 15.34 7.80
N GLU A 8 -10.22 15.42 8.58
CA GLU A 8 -10.25 15.38 10.03
C GLU A 8 -10.88 14.07 10.54
N GLN A 9 -10.80 13.84 11.85
CA GLN A 9 -11.36 12.61 12.44
C GLN A 9 -12.88 12.47 12.26
N PRO A 10 -13.69 13.54 12.44
CA PRO A 10 -15.15 13.48 12.28
C PRO A 10 -15.62 13.10 10.88
N ASP A 11 -14.81 13.33 9.83
CA ASP A 11 -15.20 13.04 8.44
C ASP A 11 -15.41 11.55 8.19
N TYR A 12 -14.72 10.71 8.97
CA TYR A 12 -14.88 9.26 8.94
C TYR A 12 -16.15 8.78 9.67
N ASP A 13 -16.89 9.65 10.34
CA ASP A 13 -18.10 9.25 11.06
C ASP A 13 -19.15 8.68 10.10
N ASN A 14 -19.68 7.51 10.47
CA ASN A 14 -20.58 6.70 9.64
C ASN A 14 -20.02 6.18 8.31
N ALA A 15 -18.74 6.42 7.96
CA ALA A 15 -18.15 5.93 6.72
C ALA A 15 -18.22 4.40 6.59
N TYR A 16 -18.01 3.66 7.69
CA TYR A 16 -18.20 2.21 7.71
C TYR A 16 -19.65 1.80 7.47
N LYS A 17 -20.62 2.44 8.14
CA LYS A 17 -22.03 2.09 7.99
C LYS A 17 -22.55 2.40 6.58
N SER A 18 -22.12 3.51 5.99
CA SER A 18 -22.57 3.95 4.68
C SER A 18 -21.88 3.20 3.54
N TYR A 19 -20.58 2.96 3.65
CA TYR A 19 -19.76 2.49 2.53
C TYR A 19 -18.77 1.38 2.89
N ASN A 20 -18.78 0.83 4.10
CA ASN A 20 -17.82 -0.17 4.58
C ASN A 20 -16.36 0.31 4.50
N TYR A 21 -16.11 1.60 4.71
CA TYR A 21 -14.74 2.12 4.84
C TYR A 21 -14.25 2.05 6.28
N ASP A 22 -13.05 1.50 6.45
CA ASP A 22 -12.20 1.64 7.61
C ASP A 22 -11.23 2.82 7.43
N ARG A 23 -10.65 3.26 8.55
CA ARG A 23 -9.43 4.06 8.57
C ARG A 23 -8.24 3.14 8.27
N GLY A 24 -7.84 3.07 7.00
CA GLY A 24 -6.76 2.18 6.54
C GLY A 24 -5.40 2.87 6.59
N HIS A 25 -4.43 2.24 7.26
CA HIS A 25 -3.05 2.72 7.35
C HIS A 25 -2.28 2.51 6.04
N GLN A 26 -1.47 3.49 5.64
CA GLN A 26 -0.47 3.32 4.57
C GLN A 26 0.81 2.67 5.15
N ALA A 27 1.42 3.32 6.15
CA ALA A 27 2.45 2.73 7.00
C ALA A 27 1.78 2.02 8.20
N PRO A 28 1.82 0.68 8.28
CA PRO A 28 1.02 -0.05 9.27
C PRO A 28 1.61 0.03 10.67
N LEU A 29 0.77 0.38 11.65
CA LEU A 29 1.15 0.45 13.07
C LEU A 29 1.88 -0.79 13.56
N ALA A 30 1.44 -1.98 13.13
CA ALA A 30 2.01 -3.26 13.55
C ALA A 30 3.51 -3.39 13.22
N ASN A 31 3.99 -2.75 12.14
CA ASN A 31 5.41 -2.79 11.76
C ASN A 31 6.26 -1.87 12.64
N PHE A 32 5.65 -0.91 13.35
CA PHE A 32 6.33 0.04 14.24
C PHE A 32 6.10 -0.26 15.72
N LYS A 33 5.35 -1.32 16.06
CA LYS A 33 5.02 -1.68 17.44
C LYS A 33 6.30 -1.85 18.27
N GLY A 34 6.36 -1.15 19.40
CA GLY A 34 7.53 -1.15 20.29
C GLY A 34 8.58 -0.07 19.97
N THR A 35 8.36 0.72 18.92
CA THR A 35 9.14 1.95 18.64
C THR A 35 8.39 3.19 19.11
N GLN A 36 9.11 4.30 19.29
CA GLN A 36 8.50 5.61 19.60
C GLN A 36 7.57 6.12 18.49
N TYR A 37 7.77 5.65 17.26
CA TYR A 37 7.03 6.10 16.07
C TYR A 37 5.68 5.40 15.88
N ALA A 38 5.36 4.38 16.70
CA ALA A 38 4.11 3.64 16.56
C ALA A 38 2.87 4.55 16.62
N TYR A 39 2.91 5.58 17.47
CA TYR A 39 1.80 6.54 17.60
C TYR A 39 1.66 7.43 16.36
N GLU A 40 2.77 7.82 15.73
CA GLU A 40 2.77 8.69 14.54
C GLU A 40 2.07 8.04 13.35
N THR A 41 2.03 6.70 13.29
CA THR A 41 1.27 5.99 12.24
C THR A 41 -0.23 6.25 12.28
N ASN A 42 -0.78 6.79 13.39
CA ASN A 42 -2.20 7.13 13.49
C ASN A 42 -2.52 8.55 13.01
N TYR A 43 -1.53 9.34 12.57
CA TYR A 43 -1.79 10.63 11.95
C TYR A 43 -2.58 10.45 10.65
N LEU A 44 -3.56 11.33 10.41
CA LEU A 44 -4.45 11.21 9.24
C LEU A 44 -3.71 11.37 7.91
N SER A 45 -2.54 11.99 7.89
CA SER A 45 -1.62 11.98 6.74
C SER A 45 -1.18 10.57 6.31
N ASN A 46 -1.35 9.57 7.18
CA ASN A 46 -1.05 8.16 6.94
C ASN A 46 -2.32 7.29 6.83
N ILE A 47 -3.52 7.89 6.85
CA ILE A 47 -4.80 7.17 6.86
C ILE A 47 -5.61 7.52 5.61
N THR A 48 -6.20 6.52 4.97
CA THR A 48 -7.14 6.70 3.86
C THR A 48 -8.43 5.90 4.08
N PRO A 49 -9.56 6.28 3.46
CA PRO A 49 -10.76 5.47 3.49
C PRO A 49 -10.53 4.18 2.68
N GLN A 50 -10.44 3.04 3.35
CA GLN A 50 -10.14 1.74 2.74
C GLN A 50 -11.26 0.75 3.02
N LYS A 51 -11.73 0.01 2.02
CA LYS A 51 -12.79 -0.99 2.21
C LYS A 51 -12.34 -2.02 3.24
N ALA A 52 -13.21 -2.30 4.20
CA ALA A 52 -12.91 -3.18 5.32
C ALA A 52 -12.45 -4.59 4.89
N LEU A 53 -13.01 -5.12 3.79
CA LEU A 53 -12.62 -6.42 3.24
C LEU A 53 -11.19 -6.43 2.69
N LEU A 54 -10.73 -5.32 2.10
CA LEU A 54 -9.33 -5.18 1.66
C LEU A 54 -8.43 -4.98 2.88
N ASN A 55 -8.74 -3.98 3.70
CA ASN A 55 -7.96 -3.57 4.88
C ASN A 55 -7.66 -4.75 5.81
N ARG A 56 -8.70 -5.47 6.22
CA ARG A 56 -8.60 -6.59 7.17
C ARG A 56 -8.24 -7.91 6.48
N GLY A 57 -8.29 -7.94 5.15
CA GLY A 57 -8.06 -9.12 4.33
C GLY A 57 -6.68 -9.11 3.68
N LEU A 58 -6.66 -8.95 2.35
CA LEU A 58 -5.44 -9.17 1.57
C LEU A 58 -4.36 -8.10 1.83
N TRP A 59 -4.76 -6.87 2.17
CA TRP A 59 -3.83 -5.81 2.55
C TRP A 59 -3.07 -6.19 3.83
N LYS A 60 -3.82 -6.52 4.89
CA LYS A 60 -3.25 -7.05 6.13
C LYS A 60 -2.39 -8.30 5.90
N LYS A 61 -2.80 -9.22 5.03
CA LYS A 61 -2.01 -10.41 4.71
C LYS A 61 -0.65 -10.05 4.09
N LEU A 62 -0.59 -9.03 3.23
CA LEU A 62 0.67 -8.54 2.69
C LEU A 62 1.53 -7.87 3.78
N GLU A 63 0.93 -7.09 4.67
CA GLU A 63 1.64 -6.48 5.82
C GLU A 63 2.18 -7.53 6.79
N ASP A 64 1.45 -8.63 6.99
CA ASP A 64 1.91 -9.76 7.78
C ASP A 64 3.12 -10.43 7.09
N LYS A 65 3.11 -10.56 5.76
CA LYS A 65 4.25 -11.06 4.98
C LYS A 65 5.46 -10.13 5.01
N GLU A 66 5.29 -8.81 5.04
CA GLU A 66 6.41 -7.87 5.23
C GLU A 66 7.17 -8.18 6.52
N ARG A 67 6.45 -8.50 7.61
CA ARG A 67 7.10 -8.87 8.89
C ARG A 67 7.82 -10.22 8.81
N ASP A 68 7.23 -11.21 8.13
CA ASP A 68 7.90 -12.49 7.87
C ASP A 68 9.22 -12.27 7.09
N LEU A 69 9.20 -11.38 6.09
CA LEU A 69 10.37 -11.04 5.29
C LEU A 69 11.44 -10.32 6.13
N VAL A 70 11.06 -9.40 7.02
CA VAL A 70 12.00 -8.74 7.94
C VAL A 70 12.69 -9.76 8.85
N ILE A 71 11.93 -10.72 9.40
CA ILE A 71 12.51 -11.78 10.24
C ILE A 71 13.52 -12.63 9.46
N LYS A 72 13.25 -12.91 8.18
CA LYS A 72 14.09 -13.80 7.36
C LYS A 72 15.29 -13.11 6.71
N TYR A 73 15.11 -11.87 6.22
CA TYR A 73 16.08 -11.16 5.38
C TYR A 73 16.66 -9.90 6.05
N GLY A 74 16.18 -9.53 7.23
CA GLY A 74 16.62 -8.33 7.95
C GLY A 74 15.89 -7.08 7.45
N THR A 75 16.63 -6.12 6.91
CA THR A 75 16.03 -4.85 6.47
C THR A 75 15.32 -5.02 5.14
N ILE A 76 14.08 -4.53 5.05
CA ILE A 76 13.36 -4.36 3.78
C ILE A 76 12.94 -2.89 3.65
N TYR A 77 12.78 -2.43 2.41
CA TYR A 77 12.27 -1.09 2.12
C TYR A 77 10.86 -1.23 1.51
N VAL A 78 9.91 -0.45 2.02
CA VAL A 78 8.52 -0.51 1.56
C VAL A 78 8.09 0.88 1.10
N MET A 79 7.57 0.97 -0.11
CA MET A 79 6.89 2.14 -0.65
C MET A 79 5.43 1.78 -0.89
N THR A 80 4.51 2.68 -0.61
CA THR A 80 3.08 2.41 -0.76
C THR A 80 2.31 3.68 -1.05
N GLY A 81 1.13 3.54 -1.65
CA GLY A 81 0.24 4.67 -1.84
C GLY A 81 -1.07 4.32 -2.53
N PRO A 82 -1.94 5.32 -2.69
CA PRO A 82 -3.23 5.19 -3.33
C PRO A 82 -3.16 5.25 -4.86
N LEU A 83 -4.23 4.78 -5.52
CA LEU A 83 -4.56 5.03 -6.91
C LEU A 83 -5.92 5.74 -7.01
N TYR A 84 -6.05 6.67 -7.97
CA TYR A 84 -7.26 7.46 -8.20
C TYR A 84 -7.71 7.33 -9.66
N GLU A 85 -8.26 6.18 -10.01
CA GLU A 85 -8.53 5.80 -11.42
C GLU A 85 -10.02 5.72 -11.74
N LYS A 86 -10.86 5.61 -10.71
CA LYS A 86 -12.32 5.63 -10.82
C LYS A 86 -12.92 6.36 -9.63
N TYR A 87 -14.16 6.83 -9.80
CA TYR A 87 -14.91 7.42 -8.70
C TYR A 87 -15.17 6.40 -7.59
N MET A 88 -15.03 6.86 -6.35
CA MET A 88 -15.40 6.14 -5.13
C MET A 88 -16.27 7.07 -4.29
N PRO A 89 -17.31 6.56 -3.59
CA PRO A 89 -18.14 7.38 -2.72
C PRO A 89 -17.30 8.16 -1.71
N ASN A 90 -17.55 9.46 -1.62
CA ASN A 90 -16.91 10.33 -0.64
C ASN A 90 -17.31 9.97 0.79
N LEU A 91 -16.50 10.41 1.75
CA LEU A 91 -16.85 10.32 3.16
C LEU A 91 -18.14 11.09 3.43
N PRO A 92 -19.11 10.51 4.16
CA PRO A 92 -20.46 11.07 4.28
C PRO A 92 -20.53 12.32 5.17
N LYS A 93 -19.45 12.64 5.91
CA LYS A 93 -19.39 13.74 6.87
C LYS A 93 -18.34 14.80 6.56
N ALA A 94 -17.44 14.53 5.61
CA ALA A 94 -16.51 15.52 5.08
C ALA A 94 -17.27 16.70 4.46
N ASP A 95 -16.86 17.90 4.83
CA ASP A 95 -17.34 19.16 4.25
C ASP A 95 -16.29 19.83 3.33
N GLU A 96 -15.09 19.29 3.32
CA GLU A 96 -13.95 19.61 2.48
C GLU A 96 -13.86 18.75 1.21
N SER A 97 -13.26 19.33 0.17
CA SER A 97 -13.06 18.63 -1.10
C SER A 97 -11.98 17.56 -0.97
N HIS A 98 -12.38 16.29 -1.13
CA HIS A 98 -11.47 15.15 -1.07
C HIS A 98 -11.81 14.10 -2.12
N LYS A 99 -10.90 13.13 -2.31
CA LYS A 99 -11.11 11.96 -3.16
C LYS A 99 -10.77 10.69 -2.39
N VAL A 100 -11.67 9.72 -2.44
CA VAL A 100 -11.40 8.38 -1.90
C VAL A 100 -10.59 7.57 -2.93
N PRO A 101 -9.46 6.93 -2.54
CA PRO A 101 -8.69 6.08 -3.45
C PRO A 101 -9.52 4.95 -4.04
N SER A 102 -9.34 4.64 -5.33
CA SER A 102 -9.97 3.49 -5.98
C SER A 102 -9.20 2.18 -5.80
N GLY A 103 -7.94 2.28 -5.40
CA GLY A 103 -7.06 1.15 -5.13
C GLY A 103 -5.79 1.58 -4.43
N TYR A 104 -4.91 0.63 -4.17
CA TYR A 104 -3.66 0.81 -3.46
C TYR A 104 -2.55 0.02 -4.14
N TRP A 105 -1.34 0.54 -4.06
CA TRP A 105 -0.14 -0.14 -4.53
C TRP A 105 0.87 -0.25 -3.39
N LYS A 106 1.73 -1.27 -3.48
CA LYS A 106 2.84 -1.46 -2.56
C LYS A 106 4.03 -2.08 -3.28
N ILE A 107 5.22 -1.53 -3.06
CA ILE A 107 6.50 -2.01 -3.57
C ILE A 107 7.35 -2.40 -2.35
N ILE A 108 7.84 -3.63 -2.35
CA ILE A 108 8.70 -4.18 -1.30
C ILE A 108 10.04 -4.51 -1.95
N ALA A 109 11.11 -3.88 -1.47
CA ALA A 109 12.47 -4.06 -1.96
C ALA A 109 13.33 -4.72 -0.86
N ILE A 110 13.95 -5.85 -1.20
CA ILE A 110 14.66 -6.72 -0.25
C ILE A 110 16.14 -6.83 -0.70
N PRO A 111 17.07 -6.14 -0.02
CA PRO A 111 18.49 -6.28 -0.30
C PRO A 111 18.96 -7.72 -0.19
N GLN A 112 19.76 -8.17 -1.17
CA GLN A 112 20.38 -9.48 -1.17
C GLN A 112 21.91 -9.33 -1.05
N LYS A 113 22.62 -10.45 -0.86
CA LYS A 113 24.09 -10.47 -0.95
C LYS A 113 24.60 -9.87 -2.27
N ILE A 114 23.86 -10.10 -3.34
CA ILE A 114 24.11 -9.55 -4.67
C ILE A 114 22.79 -9.01 -5.21
N GLY A 115 22.69 -7.69 -5.35
CA GLY A 115 21.51 -7.01 -5.90
C GLY A 115 20.35 -6.86 -4.93
N ILE A 116 19.15 -6.69 -5.49
CA ILE A 116 17.91 -6.42 -4.77
C ILE A 116 16.77 -7.21 -5.41
N GLU A 117 15.87 -7.74 -4.59
CA GLU A 117 14.64 -8.40 -5.03
C GLU A 117 13.47 -7.45 -4.78
N ILE A 118 12.70 -7.15 -5.83
CA ILE A 118 11.58 -6.21 -5.76
C ILE A 118 10.28 -6.95 -6.02
N PHE A 119 9.28 -6.74 -5.18
CA PHE A 119 7.94 -7.28 -5.32
C PHE A 119 6.92 -6.15 -5.26
N SER A 120 6.06 -6.08 -6.26
CA SER A 120 5.12 -4.97 -6.44
C SER A 120 3.71 -5.50 -6.53
N PHE A 121 2.76 -4.87 -5.84
CA PHE A 121 1.37 -5.31 -5.77
C PHE A 121 0.42 -4.16 -6.05
N ILE A 122 -0.72 -4.46 -6.68
CA ILE A 122 -1.85 -3.54 -6.79
C ILE A 122 -3.14 -4.24 -6.36
N PHE A 123 -3.91 -3.55 -5.52
CA PHE A 123 -5.22 -3.99 -5.04
C PHE A 123 -6.29 -2.96 -5.40
N ASP A 124 -7.43 -3.42 -5.89
CA ASP A 124 -8.62 -2.58 -6.00
C ASP A 124 -9.30 -2.51 -4.62
N GLN A 125 -10.03 -1.43 -4.33
CA GLN A 125 -10.87 -1.35 -3.13
C GLN A 125 -11.83 -2.55 -3.00
N SER A 126 -12.26 -3.17 -4.12
CA SER A 126 -13.13 -4.35 -4.09
C SER A 126 -12.42 -5.67 -3.78
N THR A 127 -11.08 -5.71 -3.73
CA THR A 127 -10.31 -6.91 -3.42
C THR A 127 -10.65 -7.42 -2.01
N THR A 128 -10.74 -8.74 -1.87
CA THR A 128 -11.17 -9.39 -0.62
C THR A 128 -10.13 -10.39 -0.11
N SER A 129 -10.36 -10.92 1.09
CA SER A 129 -9.52 -12.00 1.65
C SER A 129 -9.63 -13.33 0.89
N ALA A 130 -10.63 -13.50 0.02
CA ALA A 130 -10.78 -14.71 -0.81
C ALA A 130 -9.81 -14.73 -2.00
N ASP A 131 -9.26 -13.57 -2.38
CA ASP A 131 -8.33 -13.46 -3.48
C ASP A 131 -6.95 -14.03 -3.14
N ILE A 132 -6.21 -14.45 -4.17
CA ILE A 132 -4.87 -15.00 -4.03
C ILE A 132 -3.85 -13.87 -4.18
N LEU A 133 -3.01 -13.64 -3.17
CA LEU A 133 -2.01 -12.56 -3.16
C LEU A 133 -1.13 -12.52 -4.43
N LYS A 134 -0.69 -13.69 -4.92
CA LYS A 134 0.10 -13.81 -6.15
C LYS A 134 -0.58 -13.22 -7.38
N ASN A 135 -1.91 -13.27 -7.46
CA ASN A 135 -2.67 -12.73 -8.60
C ASN A 135 -2.65 -11.18 -8.64
N HIS A 136 -2.24 -10.55 -7.54
CA HIS A 136 -2.09 -9.10 -7.44
C HIS A 136 -0.65 -8.63 -7.66
N LEU A 137 0.29 -9.56 -7.87
CA LEU A 137 1.67 -9.24 -8.21
C LEU A 137 1.72 -8.55 -9.58
N THR A 138 2.47 -7.47 -9.66
CA THR A 138 2.65 -6.68 -10.86
C THR A 138 4.09 -6.19 -11.00
N SER A 139 4.36 -5.42 -12.05
CA SER A 139 5.66 -4.80 -12.30
C SER A 139 5.70 -3.37 -11.74
N VAL A 140 6.88 -2.86 -11.40
CA VAL A 140 7.03 -1.47 -10.93
C VAL A 140 6.58 -0.51 -12.04
N SER A 141 6.92 -0.78 -13.31
CA SER A 141 6.49 0.07 -14.43
C SER A 141 4.97 0.19 -14.53
N ASN A 142 4.21 -0.85 -14.16
CA ASN A 142 2.75 -0.76 -14.12
C ASN A 142 2.27 0.17 -12.99
N ILE A 143 2.92 0.15 -11.83
CA ILE A 143 2.63 1.10 -10.75
C ILE A 143 2.99 2.52 -11.20
N GLN A 144 4.14 2.76 -11.83
CA GLN A 144 4.52 4.09 -12.35
C GLN A 144 3.50 4.63 -13.34
N LYS A 145 3.09 3.80 -14.31
CA LYS A 145 2.08 4.16 -15.31
C LYS A 145 0.76 4.61 -14.67
N ARG A 146 0.34 3.94 -13.59
CA ARG A 146 -0.96 4.16 -12.92
C ARG A 146 -0.91 5.28 -11.88
N SER A 147 0.17 5.38 -11.12
CA SER A 147 0.37 6.38 -10.07
C SER A 147 0.94 7.71 -10.58
N LYS A 148 1.56 7.71 -11.77
CA LYS A 148 2.33 8.84 -12.34
C LYS A 148 3.56 9.23 -11.51
N LEU A 149 4.02 8.31 -10.68
CA LEU A 149 5.28 8.43 -9.95
C LEU A 149 6.40 7.74 -10.70
N ASP A 150 7.60 8.23 -10.46
CA ASP A 150 8.87 7.64 -10.85
C ASP A 150 9.49 7.05 -9.57
N PHE A 151 9.94 5.80 -9.62
CA PHE A 151 10.60 5.10 -8.52
C PHE A 151 11.99 4.68 -8.99
N PHE A 152 12.93 4.59 -8.06
CA PHE A 152 14.30 4.17 -8.38
C PHE A 152 15.00 5.03 -9.45
N TRP A 153 14.58 6.29 -9.64
CA TRP A 153 15.13 7.27 -10.58
C TRP A 153 16.65 7.55 -10.44
N GLU A 154 17.24 7.15 -9.31
CA GLU A 154 18.69 7.24 -9.10
C GLU A 154 19.48 6.08 -9.73
N LEU A 155 18.80 5.00 -10.15
CA LEU A 155 19.40 3.91 -10.90
C LEU A 155 19.57 4.32 -12.36
N ASN A 156 20.54 3.73 -13.06
CA ASN A 156 20.63 3.93 -14.51
C ASN A 156 19.54 3.15 -15.26
N ASP A 157 19.18 3.62 -16.45
CA ASP A 157 18.09 3.10 -17.28
C ASP A 157 18.16 1.58 -17.49
N SER A 158 19.38 1.01 -17.61
CA SER A 158 19.55 -0.42 -17.82
C SER A 158 19.24 -1.24 -16.56
N GLN A 159 19.52 -0.71 -15.38
CA GLN A 159 19.20 -1.35 -14.10
C GLN A 159 17.72 -1.20 -13.78
N GLU A 160 17.18 0.01 -13.96
CA GLU A 160 15.76 0.31 -13.78
C GLU A 160 14.90 -0.58 -14.67
N LYS A 161 15.16 -0.60 -15.98
CA LYS A 161 14.42 -1.44 -16.94
C LYS A 161 14.38 -2.92 -16.54
N LYS A 162 15.51 -3.46 -16.06
CA LYS A 162 15.58 -4.86 -15.61
C LYS A 162 14.75 -5.12 -14.36
N LEU A 163 14.69 -4.16 -13.44
CA LEU A 163 13.97 -4.26 -12.17
C LEU A 163 12.47 -4.03 -12.34
N GLU A 164 12.06 -3.20 -13.30
CA GLU A 164 10.72 -2.66 -13.32
C GLU A 164 9.77 -3.27 -14.35
N GLU A 165 10.29 -3.83 -15.43
CA GLU A 165 9.45 -4.21 -16.58
C GLU A 165 8.50 -5.38 -16.30
N LYS A 166 8.93 -6.32 -15.44
CA LYS A 166 8.23 -7.59 -15.24
C LYS A 166 7.92 -7.84 -13.77
N PRO A 167 6.77 -8.46 -13.45
CA PRO A 167 6.55 -9.01 -12.11
C PRO A 167 7.67 -9.98 -11.76
N ASN A 168 8.15 -9.92 -10.53
CA ASN A 168 9.28 -10.74 -10.11
C ASN A 168 8.89 -12.24 -10.05
N ALA A 169 9.58 -13.04 -10.86
CA ALA A 169 9.34 -14.47 -10.99
C ALA A 169 9.69 -15.27 -9.72
N ASN A 170 10.50 -14.70 -8.83
CA ASN A 170 10.92 -15.34 -7.58
C ASN A 170 9.86 -15.30 -6.47
N TYR A 171 8.61 -14.90 -6.77
CA TYR A 171 7.54 -14.76 -5.77
C TYR A 171 7.45 -15.95 -4.81
N ASP A 172 7.45 -17.18 -5.33
CA ASP A 172 7.27 -18.38 -4.49
C ASP A 172 8.47 -18.62 -3.53
N LEU A 173 9.66 -18.09 -3.81
CA LEU A 173 10.82 -18.19 -2.91
C LEU A 173 10.72 -17.26 -1.69
N PHE A 174 10.01 -16.15 -1.84
CA PHE A 174 9.90 -15.10 -0.83
C PHE A 174 8.55 -15.12 -0.11
N PHE A 175 7.48 -15.46 -0.82
CA PHE A 175 6.09 -15.45 -0.33
C PHE A 175 5.42 -16.83 -0.34
N GLY A 176 6.10 -17.86 -0.87
CA GLY A 176 5.63 -19.24 -0.77
C GLY A 176 5.55 -19.71 0.68
N ASN A 177 4.75 -20.75 0.90
CA ASN A 177 4.66 -21.43 2.19
C ASN A 177 5.92 -22.26 2.46
#